data_AF-A0A1E3QN01-F1
#
_entry.id   AF-A0A1E3QN01-F1
#
_cell.length_a   1.000
_cell.length_b   1.000
_cell.length_c   1.000
_cell.angle_alpha   90.00
_cell.angle_beta   90.00
_cell.angle_gamma   90.00
#
_symmetry.space_group_name_H-M   'P 1'
#
loop_
_entity.id
_entity.type
_entity.pdbx_description
1 polymer ?
#
loop_
_entity_poly.entity_id
_entity_poly.type
_entity_poly.pdbx_seq_one_letter_code
_entity_poly.pdbx_strand_id
1 'polypeptide(L)' 'MPAPAYVDGKPPVISLLDYDEAEWAEGTCVDSRPGYYVVVNMERPEEVVARFNLDANTTLDTIFKSAKKTYKEQAK' A
#
# COMPACT_ATOMS: atom_id res chain seq x y z
N MET A 1 1.19 17.98 -1.00
CA MET A 1 2.36 17.96 -0.08
C MET A 1 3.38 16.96 -0.59
N PRO A 2 4.69 17.09 -0.28
CA PRO A 2 5.70 16.22 -0.87
C PRO A 2 5.63 14.79 -0.32
N ALA A 3 5.87 13.82 -1.20
CA ALA A 3 6.06 12.41 -0.87
C ALA A 3 7.20 12.22 0.15
N PRO A 4 7.21 11.10 0.92
CA PRO A 4 8.29 10.81 1.84
C PRO A 4 9.61 10.66 1.09
N ALA A 5 10.70 11.11 1.73
CA ALA A 5 12.02 11.09 1.12
C ALA A 5 12.47 9.67 0.81
N TYR A 6 13.12 9.50 -0.34
CA TYR A 6 13.73 8.22 -0.71
C TYR A 6 14.94 7.97 0.19
N VAL A 7 15.07 6.73 0.65
CA VAL A 7 16.23 6.27 1.44
C VAL A 7 17.13 5.48 0.49
N ASP A 8 18.37 5.94 0.29
CA ASP A 8 19.35 5.34 -0.64
C ASP A 8 18.82 5.18 -2.08
N GLY A 9 18.07 6.17 -2.57
CA GLY A 9 17.47 6.15 -3.91
C GLY A 9 16.34 5.14 -4.08
N LYS A 10 15.84 4.56 -2.99
CA LYS A 10 14.71 3.64 -2.97
C LYS A 10 13.52 4.26 -2.22
N PRO A 11 12.27 3.89 -2.59
CA PRO A 11 11.11 4.27 -1.81
C PRO A 11 11.28 3.79 -0.36
N PRO A 12 10.90 4.61 0.63
CA PRO A 12 10.99 4.24 2.03
C PRO A 12 10.13 3.01 2.34
N VAL A 13 10.53 2.26 3.36
CA VAL A 13 9.74 1.14 3.89
C VAL A 13 8.98 1.64 5.12
N ILE A 14 7.66 1.50 5.11
CA ILE A 14 6.75 2.03 6.13
C ILE A 14 5.83 0.93 6.67
N SER A 15 5.29 1.14 7.88
CA SER A 15 4.21 0.32 8.44
C SER A 15 2.84 0.79 7.97
N LEU A 16 1.78 0.06 8.34
CA LEU A 16 0.41 0.53 8.12
C LEU A 16 0.08 1.79 8.95
N LEU A 17 0.62 1.87 10.16
CA LEU A 17 0.39 3.03 11.04
C LEU A 17 1.05 4.29 10.46
N ASP A 18 2.30 4.17 9.99
CA ASP A 18 3.00 5.29 9.34
C ASP A 18 2.23 5.80 8.11
N TYR A 19 1.53 4.91 7.40
CA TYR A 19 0.70 5.29 6.25
C TYR A 19 -0.64 5.92 6.67
N ASP A 20 -1.25 5.43 7.74
CA ASP A 20 -2.51 5.98 8.28
C ASP A 20 -2.34 7.40 8.83
N GLU A 21 -1.19 7.68 9.45
CA GLU A 21 -0.85 8.99 10.01
C GLU A 21 -0.18 9.94 8.99
N ALA A 22 0.15 9.45 7.80
CA ALA A 22 0.87 10.23 6.80
C ALA A 22 -0.02 11.29 6.13
N GLU A 23 0.31 12.57 6.32
CA GLU A 23 -0.38 13.66 5.64
C GLU A 23 -0.28 13.60 4.10
N TRP A 24 0.75 12.92 3.57
CA TRP A 24 0.94 12.71 2.13
C TRP A 24 0.08 11.57 1.57
N ALA A 25 -0.61 10.79 2.42
CA ALA A 25 -1.38 9.62 2.01
C ALA A 25 -2.64 9.96 1.21
N GLU A 26 -3.20 11.16 1.37
CA GLU A 26 -4.49 11.60 0.78
C GLU A 26 -4.51 11.49 -0.76
N GLY A 27 -3.37 11.68 -1.43
CA GLY A 27 -3.21 11.58 -2.89
C GLY A 27 -2.66 10.23 -3.37
N THR A 28 -2.65 9.22 -2.50
CA THR A 28 -2.02 7.94 -2.78
C THR A 28 -2.97 6.77 -2.53
N CYS A 29 -2.63 5.62 -3.08
CA CYS A 29 -3.38 4.40 -2.84
C CYS A 29 -2.46 3.19 -2.67
N VAL A 30 -3.00 2.17 -2.01
CA VAL A 30 -2.34 0.87 -1.87
C VAL A 30 -2.53 0.07 -3.16
N ASP A 31 -1.43 -0.33 -3.77
CA ASP A 31 -1.41 -1.17 -4.96
C ASP A 31 -0.76 -2.53 -4.65
N SER A 32 -1.31 -3.58 -5.26
CA SER A 32 -0.80 -4.95 -5.09
C SER A 32 0.15 -5.31 -6.22
N ARG A 33 1.36 -5.73 -5.86
CA ARG A 33 2.37 -6.27 -6.78
C ARG A 33 2.58 -7.75 -6.50
N PRO A 34 3.21 -8.51 -7.42
CA PRO A 34 3.47 -9.93 -7.20
C PRO A 34 4.27 -10.17 -5.91
N GLY A 35 3.60 -10.62 -4.86
CA GLY A 35 4.18 -10.98 -3.57
C GLY A 35 4.35 -9.85 -2.55
N TYR A 36 3.92 -8.61 -2.86
CA TYR A 36 4.00 -7.48 -1.92
C TYR A 36 3.05 -6.33 -2.28
N TYR A 37 2.90 -5.39 -1.37
CA TYR A 37 2.08 -4.19 -1.48
C TYR A 37 2.95 -2.95 -1.43
N VAL A 38 2.52 -1.94 -2.18
CA VAL A 38 3.19 -0.64 -2.27
C VAL A 38 2.18 0.47 -2.15
N VAL A 39 2.65 1.66 -1.83
CA VAL A 39 1.89 2.90 -1.96
C VAL A 39 2.28 3.57 -3.26
N VAL A 40 1.30 3.92 -4.08
CA VAL A 40 1.49 4.59 -5.37
C VAL A 40 0.74 5.90 -5.41
N ASN A 41 1.18 6.81 -6.27
CA ASN A 41 0.44 8.05 -6.54
C ASN A 41 -0.84 7.74 -7.34
N MET A 42 -1.98 8.32 -6.96
CA MET A 42 -3.25 8.08 -7.67
C MET A 42 -3.26 8.67 -9.10
N GLU A 43 -2.57 9.79 -9.32
CA GLU A 43 -2.43 10.41 -10.65
C GLU A 43 -1.40 9.70 -11.52
N ARG A 44 -0.41 9.04 -10.90
CA ARG A 44 0.69 8.30 -11.55
C ARG A 44 0.94 6.94 -10.89
N PRO A 45 0.12 5.91 -11.16
CA PRO A 45 0.22 4.61 -10.48
C PRO A 45 1.54 3.85 -10.70
N GLU A 46 2.33 4.25 -11.69
CA GLU A 46 3.69 3.75 -11.92
C GLU A 46 4.71 4.29 -10.91
N GLU A 47 4.41 5.40 -10.24
CA GLU A 47 5.25 6.01 -9.23
C GLU A 47 5.02 5.37 -7.86
N VAL A 48 6.02 4.61 -7.41
CA VAL A 48 6.02 4.03 -6.06
C VAL A 48 6.50 5.08 -5.06
N VAL A 49 5.60 5.48 -4.17
CA VAL A 49 5.82 6.47 -3.12
C VAL A 49 6.44 5.84 -1.88
N ALA A 50 6.00 4.64 -1.52
CA ALA A 50 6.54 3.88 -0.39
C ALA A 50 6.31 2.37 -0.56
N ARG A 51 7.03 1.57 0.20
CA ARG A 51 6.85 0.11 0.32
C ARG A 51 6.37 -0.24 1.72
N PHE A 52 5.54 -1.26 1.84
CA PHE A 52 5.15 -1.76 3.16
C PHE A 52 6.20 -2.71 3.73
N ASN A 53 6.36 -2.70 5.06
CA ASN A 53 7.15 -3.71 5.78
C ASN A 53 6.47 -5.10 5.73
N LEU A 54 7.16 -6.15 6.19
CA LEU A 54 6.66 -7.52 6.06
C LEU A 54 5.35 -7.77 6.83
N ASP A 55 5.22 -7.17 8.01
CA ASP A 55 4.03 -7.32 8.85
C ASP A 55 2.80 -6.64 8.22
N ALA A 56 3.00 -5.44 7.67
CA ALA A 56 1.99 -4.72 6.90
C ALA A 56 1.58 -5.51 5.65
N ASN A 57 2.53 -6.09 4.92
CA ASN A 57 2.25 -6.95 3.77
C ASN A 57 1.36 -8.14 4.13
N THR A 58 1.66 -8.81 5.24
CA THR A 58 0.90 -9.97 5.73
C THR A 58 -0.52 -9.59 6.13
N THR A 59 -0.65 -8.42 6.78
CA THR A 59 -1.94 -7.86 7.18
C THR A 59 -2.79 -7.49 5.96
N LEU A 60 -2.21 -6.78 4.99
CA LEU A 60 -2.88 -6.41 3.74
C LEU A 60 -3.29 -7.65 2.95
N ASP A 61 -2.43 -8.65 2.83
CA ASP A 61 -2.75 -9.91 2.16
C ASP A 61 -3.96 -10.60 2.79
N THR A 62 -4.01 -10.65 4.13
CA THR A 62 -5.14 -11.20 4.88
C THR A 62 -6.43 -10.42 4.60
N ILE A 63 -6.38 -9.09 4.66
CA ILE A 63 -7.52 -8.20 4.39
C ILE A 63 -8.04 -8.41 2.97
N PHE A 64 -7.16 -8.33 1.96
CA PHE A 64 -7.55 -8.46 0.56
C PHE A 64 -8.03 -9.87 0.19
N LYS A 65 -7.43 -10.93 0.76
CA LYS A 65 -7.93 -12.30 0.59
C LYS A 65 -9.30 -12.49 1.22
N SER A 66 -9.48 -12.01 2.45
CA SER A 66 -10.76 -12.07 3.15
C SER A 66 -11.85 -11.32 2.38
N ALA A 67 -11.57 -10.09 1.95
CA ALA A 67 -12.49 -9.30 1.14
C ALA A 67 -12.86 -10.02 -0.16
N LYS A 68 -11.88 -10.53 -0.92
CA LYS A 68 -12.14 -11.31 -2.15
C LYS A 68 -13.00 -12.55 -1.90
N LYS A 69 -12.83 -13.22 -0.76
CA LYS A 69 -13.66 -14.37 -0.37
C LYS A 69 -15.11 -13.92 -0.13
N THR A 70 -15.32 -12.89 0.68
CA THR A 70 -16.65 -12.32 0.95
C THR A 70 -17.36 -11.87 -0.32
N TYR A 71 -16.66 -11.17 -1.23
CA TYR A 71 -17.22 -10.76 -2.52
C TYR A 71 -17.65 -11.96 -3.38
N LYS A 72 -16.85 -13.03 -3.43
CA LYS A 72 -17.22 -14.26 -4.15
C LYS A 72 -18.42 -14.98 -3.53
N GLU A 73 -18.56 -14.91 -2.21
CA GLU A 73 -19.69 -15.50 -1.48
C GLU A 73 -20.98 -14.69 -1.65
N GLN A 74 -20.89 -13.35 -1.72
CA GLN A 74 -22.04 -12.46 -1.95
C GLN A 74 -22.47 -12.38 -3.43
N ALA A 75 -21.56 -12.62 -4.37
CA ALA A 75 -21.87 -12.62 -5.81
C ALA A 75 -22.50 -13.95 -6.30
N LYS A 76 -22.90 -14.83 -5.38
CA LYS A 76 -23.46 -16.16 -5.66
C LYS A 76 -24.89 -16.24 -5.14
#